data_AF-A0A2D4VVT8-F1
#
_entry.id   AF-A0A2D4VVT8-F1
#
_cell.length_a   1.000
_cell.length_b   1.000
_cell.length_c   1.000
_cell.angle_alpha   90.00
_cell.angle_beta   90.00
_cell.angle_gamma   90.00
#
_symmetry.space_group_name_H-M   'P 1'
#
loop_
_entity.id
_entity.type
_entity.pdbx_description
1 polymer ?
#
loop_
_entity_poly.entity_id
_entity_poly.type
_entity_poly.pdbx_seq_one_letter_code
_entity_poly.pdbx_strand_id
1 'polypeptide(L)'
;MAKTVFRLIGETDIVDIDPATVDGGAHPKLMGLDDADRINLLGHWLDQDRGEELQDDADFKSAMTVIGAALAPADQPDGINFTVITILREKWPVGSKAGFQKIADRVGAEHTYIVHACTGARLDELDDEAIMKQSETTQLITSVPHYRKQRKRYANSSAVQTLIRQHS
;
A
#
# COMPACT_ATOMS: atom_id res chain seq x y z
N MET A 1 10.49 -13.83 -17.19
CA MET A 1 9.40 -12.83 -17.22
C MET A 1 10.00 -11.46 -17.02
N ALA A 2 9.40 -10.40 -17.56
CA ALA A 2 9.85 -9.05 -17.24
C ALA A 2 9.59 -8.80 -15.74
N LYS A 3 10.58 -8.28 -15.02
CA LYS A 3 10.45 -7.95 -13.59
C LYS A 3 9.39 -6.86 -13.46
N THR A 4 8.45 -7.03 -12.54
CA THR A 4 7.48 -6.02 -12.14
C THR A 4 7.66 -5.76 -10.65
N VAL A 5 7.62 -4.50 -10.25
CA VAL A 5 7.78 -4.09 -8.85
C VAL A 5 6.57 -3.25 -8.45
N PHE A 6 5.90 -3.67 -7.39
CA PHE A 6 4.97 -2.80 -6.68
C PHE A 6 5.61 -2.33 -5.39
N ARG A 7 5.68 -1.01 -5.24
CA ARG A 7 6.15 -0.36 -4.03
C ARG A 7 4.97 -0.03 -3.14
N LEU A 8 4.83 -0.77 -2.06
CA LEU A 8 3.80 -0.61 -1.06
C LEU A 8 4.28 0.42 -0.03
N ILE A 9 3.57 1.54 0.10
CA ILE A 9 3.92 2.63 1.03
C ILE A 9 2.86 2.73 2.11
N GLY A 10 3.23 2.44 3.35
CA GLY A 10 2.42 2.69 4.53
C GLY A 10 2.59 4.10 5.07
N GLU A 11 2.19 4.31 6.33
CA GLU A 11 2.46 5.57 7.01
C GLU A 11 3.93 5.75 7.36
N THR A 12 4.63 4.65 7.64
CA THR A 12 6.02 4.69 8.10
C THR A 12 6.95 3.79 7.32
N ASP A 13 6.48 2.62 6.89
CA ASP A 13 7.31 1.63 6.18
C ASP A 13 7.03 1.59 4.67
N ILE A 14 8.04 1.19 3.91
CA ILE A 14 7.97 0.95 2.46
C ILE A 14 8.45 -0.48 2.18
N VAL A 15 7.68 -1.24 1.40
CA VAL A 15 8.03 -2.62 1.01
C VAL A 15 7.88 -2.78 -0.50
N ASP A 16 8.91 -3.32 -1.14
CA ASP A 16 8.87 -3.68 -2.56
C ASP A 16 8.50 -5.16 -2.73
N ILE A 17 7.51 -5.43 -3.58
CA ILE A 17 7.05 -6.78 -3.92
C ILE A 17 7.15 -7.04 -5.42
N ASP A 18 7.36 -8.31 -5.79
CA ASP A 18 7.24 -8.76 -7.18
C ASP A 18 5.97 -9.63 -7.31
N PRO A 19 4.90 -9.14 -7.95
CA PRO A 19 3.65 -9.89 -8.08
C PRO A 19 3.81 -11.20 -8.86
N ALA A 20 4.85 -11.36 -9.68
CA ALA A 20 5.12 -12.60 -10.41
C ALA A 20 5.56 -13.76 -9.49
N THR A 21 5.90 -13.47 -8.24
CA THR A 21 6.30 -14.47 -7.23
C THR A 21 5.11 -15.11 -6.49
N VAL A 22 3.88 -14.63 -6.74
CA VAL A 22 2.67 -15.22 -6.15
C VAL A 22 2.43 -16.61 -6.76
N ASP A 23 2.42 -17.64 -5.91
CA ASP A 23 2.27 -19.04 -6.30
C ASP A 23 0.80 -19.48 -6.51
N GLY A 24 -0.16 -18.56 -6.34
CA GLY A 24 -1.60 -18.79 -6.49
C GLY A 24 -2.21 -19.64 -5.37
N GLY A 25 -1.43 -20.02 -4.36
CA GLY A 25 -1.88 -20.78 -3.21
C GLY A 25 -2.64 -19.92 -2.18
N ALA A 26 -3.46 -20.58 -1.36
CA ALA A 26 -4.05 -19.92 -0.20
C ALA A 26 -2.96 -19.74 0.88
N HIS A 27 -2.58 -18.50 1.16
CA HIS A 27 -1.60 -18.20 2.20
C HIS A 27 -2.20 -18.41 3.60
N PRO A 28 -1.55 -19.16 4.52
CA PRO A 28 -2.11 -19.46 5.84
C PRO A 28 -2.51 -18.22 6.66
N LYS A 29 -1.67 -17.18 6.65
CA LYS A 29 -1.97 -15.89 7.32
C LYS A 29 -3.21 -15.16 6.77
N LEU A 30 -3.67 -15.52 5.56
CA LEU A 30 -4.76 -14.84 4.86
C LEU A 30 -6.06 -15.67 4.82
N MET A 31 -6.02 -16.90 5.34
CA MET A 31 -7.19 -17.78 5.38
C MET A 31 -8.28 -17.19 6.28
N GLY A 32 -9.50 -17.09 5.74
CA GLY A 32 -10.65 -16.54 6.44
C GLY A 32 -10.75 -15.00 6.41
N LEU A 33 -9.77 -14.31 5.82
CA LEU A 33 -9.79 -12.86 5.65
C LEU A 33 -10.43 -12.46 4.31
N ASP A 34 -11.37 -11.52 4.37
CA ASP A 34 -11.91 -10.84 3.19
C ASP A 34 -10.95 -9.75 2.68
N ASP A 35 -11.27 -9.12 1.55
CA ASP A 35 -10.39 -8.12 0.93
C ASP A 35 -10.15 -6.90 1.82
N ALA A 36 -11.17 -6.48 2.59
CA ALA A 36 -11.04 -5.36 3.51
C ALA A 36 -10.12 -5.73 4.68
N ASP A 37 -10.26 -6.93 5.25
CA ASP A 37 -9.37 -7.44 6.29
C ASP A 37 -7.92 -7.47 5.79
N ARG A 38 -7.68 -7.97 4.57
CA ARG A 38 -6.34 -8.05 3.97
C ARG A 38 -5.70 -6.67 3.81
N ILE A 39 -6.46 -5.69 3.33
CA ILE A 39 -6.00 -4.30 3.22
C ILE A 39 -5.62 -3.75 4.60
N ASN A 40 -6.48 -3.97 5.60
CA ASN A 40 -6.22 -3.44 6.94
C ASN A 40 -5.05 -4.14 7.62
N LEU A 41 -4.86 -5.44 7.38
CA LEU A 41 -3.72 -6.21 7.87
C LEU A 41 -2.41 -5.72 7.24
N LEU A 42 -2.39 -5.51 5.92
CA LEU A 42 -1.23 -4.96 5.23
C LEU A 42 -0.91 -3.54 5.72
N GLY A 43 -1.91 -2.67 5.82
CA GLY A 43 -1.74 -1.31 6.34
C GLY A 43 -1.21 -1.29 7.75
N HIS A 44 -1.71 -2.17 8.62
CA HIS A 44 -1.23 -2.35 9.98
C HIS A 44 0.24 -2.75 10.04
N TRP A 45 0.67 -3.70 9.20
CA TRP A 45 2.08 -4.10 9.15
C TRP A 45 3.01 -2.98 8.69
N LEU A 46 2.53 -2.07 7.82
CA LEU A 46 3.30 -0.94 7.30
C LEU A 46 3.22 0.35 8.15
N ASP A 47 2.52 0.28 9.29
CA ASP A 47 2.20 1.44 10.16
C ASP A 47 2.77 1.28 11.58
N GLN A 48 3.60 0.25 11.82
CA GLN A 48 4.13 -0.09 13.13
C GLN A 48 5.64 0.17 13.28
N ASP A 49 6.31 0.79 12.30
CA ASP A 49 7.78 0.91 12.28
C ASP A 49 8.46 -0.47 12.39
N ARG A 50 7.81 -1.48 11.83
CA ARG A 50 8.23 -2.90 11.86
C ARG A 50 8.22 -3.53 10.48
N GLY A 51 7.87 -2.78 9.45
CA GLY A 51 7.87 -3.26 8.07
C GLY A 51 9.23 -3.80 7.66
N GLU A 52 10.34 -3.19 8.13
CA GLU A 52 11.69 -3.70 7.88
C GLU A 52 11.96 -5.06 8.55
N GLU A 53 11.49 -5.29 9.77
CA GLU A 53 11.64 -6.60 10.44
C GLU A 53 10.72 -7.65 9.81
N LEU A 54 9.52 -7.26 9.41
CA LEU A 54 8.52 -8.15 8.84
C LEU A 54 8.85 -8.54 7.38
N GLN A 55 9.48 -7.66 6.60
CA GLN A 55 9.90 -8.00 5.23
C GLN A 55 11.04 -9.04 5.21
N ASP A 56 11.83 -9.12 6.28
CA ASP A 56 12.90 -10.11 6.41
C ASP A 56 12.36 -11.50 6.80
N ASP A 57 11.13 -11.56 7.31
CA ASP A 57 10.39 -12.81 7.51
C ASP A 57 9.69 -13.23 6.20
N ALA A 58 10.12 -14.36 5.65
CA ALA A 58 9.62 -14.88 4.38
C ALA A 58 8.10 -15.14 4.39
N ASP A 59 7.50 -15.51 5.52
CA ASP A 59 6.06 -15.76 5.64
C ASP A 59 5.26 -14.45 5.60
N PHE A 60 5.78 -13.38 6.22
CA PHE A 60 5.18 -12.06 6.13
C PHE A 60 5.37 -11.43 4.75
N LYS A 61 6.58 -11.51 4.18
CA LYS A 61 6.85 -11.01 2.83
C LYS A 61 5.98 -11.69 1.78
N SER A 62 5.80 -13.02 1.89
CA SER A 62 4.90 -13.78 1.03
C SER A 62 3.45 -13.30 1.17
N ALA A 63 2.96 -13.15 2.41
CA ALA A 63 1.61 -12.63 2.66
C ALA A 63 1.42 -11.20 2.10
N MET A 64 2.38 -10.30 2.33
CA MET A 64 2.37 -8.93 1.78
C MET A 64 2.35 -8.94 0.26
N THR A 65 3.12 -9.84 -0.37
CA THR A 65 3.16 -10.00 -1.83
C THR A 65 1.80 -10.45 -2.37
N VAL A 66 1.16 -11.43 -1.73
CA VAL A 66 -0.18 -11.90 -2.13
C VAL A 66 -1.22 -10.79 -2.02
N ILE A 67 -1.22 -10.04 -0.90
CA ILE A 67 -2.15 -8.92 -0.73
C ILE A 67 -1.86 -7.83 -1.76
N GLY A 68 -0.62 -7.37 -1.85
CA GLY A 68 -0.22 -6.26 -2.72
C GLY A 68 -0.42 -6.56 -4.21
N ALA A 69 -0.19 -7.80 -4.65
CA ALA A 69 -0.49 -8.22 -6.01
C ALA A 69 -1.99 -8.13 -6.34
N ALA A 70 -2.86 -8.41 -5.36
CA ALA A 70 -4.31 -8.25 -5.54
C ALA A 70 -4.76 -6.77 -5.56
N LEU A 71 -3.93 -5.84 -5.09
CA LEU A 71 -4.19 -4.40 -5.15
C LEU A 71 -3.76 -3.76 -6.48
N ALA A 72 -3.14 -4.53 -7.38
CA ALA A 72 -2.73 -4.05 -8.68
C ALA A 72 -3.94 -3.58 -9.49
N PRO A 73 -3.83 -2.45 -10.24
CA PRO A 73 -4.89 -2.04 -11.13
C PRO A 73 -5.11 -3.09 -12.23
N ALA A 74 -6.34 -3.60 -12.34
CA ALA A 74 -6.70 -4.64 -13.31
C ALA A 74 -6.59 -4.17 -14.77
N ASP A 75 -6.61 -2.86 -15.00
CA ASP A 75 -6.52 -2.18 -16.29
C ASP A 75 -5.17 -1.50 -16.53
N GLN A 76 -4.13 -1.96 -15.83
CA GLN A 76 -2.78 -1.39 -15.99
C GLN A 76 -2.29 -1.55 -17.44
N PRO A 77 -1.85 -0.46 -18.10
CA PRO A 77 -1.37 -0.53 -19.48
C PRO A 77 -0.21 -1.49 -19.65
N ASP A 78 -0.15 -2.13 -20.81
CA ASP A 78 0.96 -3.02 -21.17
C ASP A 78 2.31 -2.32 -21.05
N GLY A 79 3.27 -2.99 -20.40
CA GLY A 79 4.64 -2.51 -20.25
C GLY A 79 4.90 -1.63 -19.03
N ILE A 80 3.90 -1.36 -18.19
CA ILE A 80 4.13 -0.81 -16.85
C ILE A 80 4.76 -1.89 -15.97
N ASN A 81 5.85 -1.55 -15.32
CA ASN A 81 6.62 -2.47 -14.49
C ASN A 81 7.00 -1.89 -13.12
N PHE A 82 6.65 -0.64 -12.83
CA PHE A 82 6.82 -0.03 -11.51
C PHE A 82 5.57 0.75 -11.09
N THR A 83 4.95 0.38 -9.98
CA THR A 83 3.75 1.06 -9.46
C THR A 83 3.87 1.31 -7.97
N VAL A 84 3.58 2.53 -7.54
CA VAL A 84 3.43 2.89 -6.13
C VAL A 84 1.99 2.66 -5.71
N ILE A 85 1.81 1.90 -4.63
CA ILE A 85 0.51 1.66 -4.00
C ILE A 85 0.62 2.14 -2.56
N THR A 86 -0.21 3.12 -2.17
CA THR A 86 -0.22 3.63 -0.81
C THR A 86 -1.33 2.99 0.01
N ILE A 87 -1.04 2.59 1.24
CA ILE A 87 -1.99 2.01 2.20
C ILE A 87 -1.95 2.85 3.48
N LEU A 88 -2.84 3.85 3.56
CA LEU A 88 -2.73 4.95 4.52
C LEU A 88 -3.94 5.04 5.44
N ARG A 89 -3.74 5.61 6.64
CA ARG A 89 -4.75 5.65 7.71
C ARG A 89 -6.02 6.39 7.27
N GLU A 90 -7.16 5.74 7.52
CA GLU A 90 -8.48 6.33 7.38
C GLU A 90 -8.90 7.08 8.64
N LYS A 91 -9.42 8.29 8.46
CA LYS A 91 -10.15 9.00 9.50
C LYS A 91 -11.58 8.49 9.58
N TRP A 92 -11.94 7.99 10.75
CA TRP A 92 -13.30 7.58 11.05
C TRP A 92 -14.23 8.79 11.21
N PRO A 93 -15.39 8.79 10.53
CA PRO A 93 -16.42 9.79 10.76
C PRO A 93 -16.91 9.80 12.21
N VAL A 94 -17.25 10.98 12.71
CA VAL A 94 -17.86 11.15 14.04
C VAL A 94 -19.15 10.31 14.10
N GLY A 95 -19.34 9.59 15.20
CA GLY A 95 -20.48 8.69 15.39
C GLY A 95 -20.36 7.32 14.73
N SER A 96 -19.33 7.06 13.92
CA SER A 96 -19.12 5.76 13.26
C SER A 96 -18.02 4.89 13.87
N LYS A 97 -17.34 5.38 14.93
CA LYS A 97 -16.17 4.74 15.56
C LYS A 97 -16.37 3.24 15.79
N ALA A 98 -17.49 2.82 16.39
CA ALA A 98 -17.72 1.42 16.72
C ALA A 98 -17.78 0.50 15.49
N GLY A 99 -18.24 1.00 14.34
CA GLY A 99 -18.28 0.22 13.10
C GLY A 99 -16.88 0.01 12.52
N PHE A 100 -16.09 1.09 12.42
CA PHE A 100 -14.73 1.01 11.93
C PHE A 100 -13.79 0.25 12.88
N GLN A 101 -13.97 0.42 14.19
CA GLN A 101 -13.21 -0.32 15.18
C GLN A 101 -13.44 -1.83 15.05
N LYS A 102 -14.70 -2.28 14.86
CA LYS A 102 -14.98 -3.70 14.61
C LYS A 102 -14.24 -4.24 13.38
N ILE A 103 -14.03 -3.43 12.35
CA ILE A 103 -13.29 -3.84 11.15
C ILE A 103 -11.80 -3.96 11.49
N ALA A 104 -11.22 -2.94 12.13
CA ALA A 104 -9.81 -2.95 12.51
C ALA A 104 -9.48 -4.10 13.49
N ASP A 105 -10.35 -4.33 14.48
CA ASP A 105 -10.21 -5.38 15.50
C ASP A 105 -10.15 -6.79 14.90
N ARG A 106 -10.77 -7.05 13.73
CA ARG A 106 -10.73 -8.37 13.06
C ARG A 106 -9.31 -8.83 12.73
N VAL A 107 -8.42 -7.87 12.50
CA VAL A 107 -7.01 -8.11 12.14
C VAL A 107 -6.04 -7.53 13.17
N GLY A 108 -6.54 -7.07 14.33
CA GLY A 108 -5.73 -6.48 15.39
C GLY A 108 -5.17 -5.08 15.08
N ALA A 109 -5.71 -4.40 14.08
CA ALA A 109 -5.25 -3.09 13.66
C ALA A 109 -5.77 -1.96 14.56
N GLU A 110 -5.00 -0.88 14.69
CA GLU A 110 -5.42 0.34 15.41
C GLU A 110 -6.29 1.27 14.56
N HIS A 111 -6.18 1.14 13.23
CA HIS A 111 -6.85 1.96 12.25
C HIS A 111 -7.49 1.08 11.17
N THR A 112 -8.37 1.69 10.38
CA THR A 112 -8.68 1.18 9.05
C THR A 112 -7.80 1.92 8.03
N TYR A 113 -7.54 1.29 6.89
CA TYR A 113 -6.60 1.78 5.89
C TYR A 113 -7.27 1.89 4.53
N ILE A 114 -6.84 2.89 3.75
CA ILE A 114 -7.31 3.14 2.39
C ILE A 114 -6.17 2.89 1.42
N VAL A 115 -6.47 2.09 0.40
CA VAL A 115 -5.56 1.86 -0.73
C VAL A 115 -5.75 2.94 -1.79
N HIS A 116 -4.64 3.43 -2.33
CA HIS A 116 -4.61 4.17 -3.58
C HIS A 116 -3.44 3.68 -4.43
N ALA A 117 -3.74 3.13 -5.60
CA ALA A 117 -2.73 2.79 -6.61
C ALA A 117 -2.44 4.04 -7.45
N CYS A 118 -1.19 4.47 -7.46
CA CYS A 118 -0.74 5.58 -8.29
C CYS A 118 -0.68 5.16 -9.76
N THR A 119 -0.58 6.15 -10.65
CA THR A 119 -0.33 5.89 -12.07
C THR A 119 1.06 5.29 -12.24
N GLY A 120 1.13 3.99 -12.54
CA GLY A 120 2.40 3.28 -12.71
C GLY A 120 3.24 3.81 -13.88
N ALA A 121 4.52 3.45 -13.88
CA ALA A 121 5.50 3.83 -14.88
C ALA A 121 6.22 2.62 -15.46
N ARG A 122 6.73 2.79 -16.68
CA ARG A 122 7.70 1.89 -17.28
C ARG A 122 9.10 2.41 -16.95
N LEU A 123 9.91 1.57 -16.32
CA LEU A 123 11.32 1.83 -16.02
C LEU A 123 12.18 0.83 -16.78
N ASP A 124 13.28 1.32 -17.37
CA ASP A 124 14.23 0.47 -18.08
C ASP A 124 15.15 -0.29 -17.10
N GLU A 125 15.46 0.32 -15.95
CA GLU A 125 16.33 -0.23 -14.90
C GLU A 125 15.57 -0.26 -13.56
N LEU A 126 15.18 -1.46 -13.11
CA LEU A 126 14.44 -1.72 -11.85
C LEU A 126 15.34 -2.14 -10.68
N ASP A 127 16.64 -1.98 -10.84
CA ASP A 127 17.69 -2.18 -9.85
C ASP A 127 18.40 -0.86 -9.48
N ASP A 128 18.20 0.19 -10.29
CA ASP A 128 18.62 1.54 -9.94
C ASP A 128 17.62 2.19 -8.95
N GLU A 129 18.05 2.27 -7.69
CA GLU A 129 17.28 2.87 -6.61
C GLU A 129 16.97 4.36 -6.85
N ALA A 130 17.88 5.09 -7.51
CA ALA A 130 17.68 6.51 -7.81
C ALA A 130 16.57 6.71 -8.85
N ILE A 131 16.55 5.88 -9.90
CA ILE A 131 15.47 5.88 -10.90
C ILE A 131 14.14 5.50 -10.25
N MET A 132 14.11 4.46 -9.44
CA MET A 132 12.90 4.04 -8.73
C MET A 132 12.38 5.13 -7.79
N LYS A 133 13.26 5.78 -7.01
CA LYS A 133 12.88 6.87 -6.10
C LYS A 133 12.39 8.12 -6.84
N GLN A 134 12.98 8.43 -7.99
CA GLN A 134 12.50 9.53 -8.84
C GLN A 134 11.11 9.22 -9.42
N SER A 135 10.89 7.97 -9.86
CA SER A 135 9.58 7.53 -10.35
C SER A 135 8.54 7.56 -9.22
N GLU A 136 8.88 7.04 -8.05
CA GLU A 136 8.02 7.08 -6.86
C GLU A 136 7.57 8.51 -6.54
N THR A 137 8.53 9.43 -6.46
CA THR A 137 8.27 10.85 -6.20
C THR A 137 7.31 11.42 -7.25
N THR A 138 7.52 11.09 -8.52
CA THR A 138 6.64 11.52 -9.63
C THR A 138 5.23 10.97 -9.47
N GLN A 139 5.08 9.69 -9.19
CA GLN A 139 3.79 9.02 -9.00
C GLN A 139 3.01 9.60 -7.79
N LEU A 140 3.70 9.89 -6.70
CA LEU A 140 3.12 10.52 -5.51
C LEU A 140 2.68 11.96 -5.79
N ILE A 141 3.51 12.76 -6.47
CA ILE A 141 3.16 14.14 -6.86
C ILE A 141 1.93 14.16 -7.78
N THR A 142 1.89 13.29 -8.79
CA THR A 142 0.74 13.17 -9.70
C THR A 142 -0.54 12.74 -8.97
N SER A 143 -0.41 12.04 -7.84
CA SER A 143 -1.53 11.62 -6.99
C SER A 143 -2.00 12.69 -5.99
N VAL A 144 -1.29 13.82 -5.82
CA VAL A 144 -1.68 14.91 -4.90
C VAL A 144 -3.13 15.40 -5.11
N PRO A 145 -3.64 15.61 -6.35
CA PRO A 145 -5.04 15.99 -6.55
C PRO A 145 -6.05 14.97 -6.00
N HIS A 146 -5.73 13.67 -6.05
CA HIS A 146 -6.56 12.62 -5.45
C HIS A 146 -6.63 12.81 -3.93
N TYR A 147 -5.47 12.95 -3.27
CA TYR A 147 -5.41 13.13 -1.82
C TYR A 147 -6.08 14.42 -1.36
N ARG A 148 -5.98 15.51 -2.13
CA ARG A 148 -6.70 16.77 -1.84
C ARG A 148 -8.21 16.59 -1.87
N LYS A 149 -8.75 15.92 -2.90
CA LYS A 149 -10.19 15.63 -3.00
C LYS A 149 -10.69 14.80 -1.82
N GLN A 150 -9.85 13.88 -1.31
CA GLN A 150 -10.18 12.99 -0.20
C GLN A 150 -9.58 13.42 1.15
N ARG A 151 -9.16 14.68 1.30
CA ARG A 151 -8.40 15.16 2.48
C ARG A 151 -9.06 14.84 3.82
N LYS A 152 -10.39 14.83 3.89
CA LYS A 152 -11.13 14.49 5.12
C LYS A 152 -10.97 13.01 5.50
N ARG A 153 -10.87 12.11 4.52
CA ARG A 153 -10.65 10.67 4.75
C ARG A 153 -9.22 10.37 5.19
N TYR A 154 -8.23 11.12 4.67
CA TYR A 154 -6.82 10.98 5.05
C TYR A 154 -6.38 11.88 6.20
N ALA A 155 -7.31 12.43 6.99
CA ALA A 155 -6.95 13.39 8.01
C ALA A 155 -6.18 12.79 9.21
N ASN A 156 -6.11 11.46 9.33
CA ASN A 156 -5.25 10.76 10.29
C ASN A 156 -3.92 10.26 9.67
N SER A 157 -3.71 10.48 8.37
CA SER A 157 -2.48 10.10 7.67
C SER A 157 -1.48 11.25 7.68
N SER A 158 -0.37 11.07 8.37
CA SER A 158 0.70 12.08 8.45
C SER A 158 1.46 12.15 7.12
N ALA A 159 1.62 11.01 6.43
CA ALA A 159 2.21 10.91 5.11
C ALA A 159 1.45 11.78 4.09
N VAL A 160 0.12 11.67 4.05
CA VAL A 160 -0.71 12.50 3.16
C VAL A 160 -0.62 13.98 3.51
N GLN A 161 -0.68 14.36 4.79
CA GLN A 161 -0.58 15.78 5.16
C GLN A 161 0.76 16.38 4.74
N THR A 162 1.85 15.61 4.88
CA THR A 162 3.19 16.03 4.47
C THR A 162 3.28 16.18 2.96
N LEU A 163 2.82 15.18 2.21
CA LEU A 163 2.81 15.18 0.75
C LEU A 163 2.00 16.35 0.18
N ILE A 164 0.79 16.59 0.69
CA ILE A 164 -0.02 17.74 0.29
C ILE A 164 0.73 19.04 0.58
N ARG A 165 1.32 19.20 1.78
CA ARG A 165 2.03 20.44 2.16
C ARG A 165 3.26 20.71 1.29
N GLN A 166 4.03 19.69 0.93
CA GLN A 166 5.25 19.84 0.11
C GLN A 166 4.97 20.22 -1.35
N HIS A 167 3.77 19.92 -1.85
CA HIS A 167 3.38 20.14 -3.24
C HIS A 167 2.12 21.01 -3.37
N SER A 168 1.89 21.90 -2.39
CA SER A 168 0.86 22.95 -2.41
C SER A 168 1.36 24.28 -2.90
#